data_AF-A0A4P9WA78-F1
#
_entry.id   AF-A0A4P9WA78-F1
#
_cell.length_a   1.000
_cell.length_b   1.000
_cell.length_c   1.000
_cell.angle_alpha   90.00
_cell.angle_beta   90.00
_cell.angle_gamma   90.00
#
_symmetry.space_group_name_H-M   'P 1'
#
loop_
_entity.id
_entity.type
_entity.pdbx_description
1 polymer ?
#
loop_
_entity_poly.entity_id
_entity_poly.type
_entity_poly.pdbx_seq_one_letter_code
_entity_poly.pdbx_strand_id
1 'polypeptide(L)'
;MHVWRDDEGVMRGGEWGEPRFEVEPLCMYCWSKCRFCSRCGGGGKFRTGKWRPRELFENSKKTCSLSHLRTGNISFEYDLRRCPNAVTPSELTAVGQCWRELGMQTYAQAREMESNLGLQSLGTVVERVRASAEEAMRFVADAAAAPNGQRYVVLVWEAAARKVGKCKHATTRSQPLPPLTPSPQDLSSLPAPRRHLRGFQSAELDLELDLERAVLFFGFSQFSSRSQVILAETLITLFRGIMDDAGIAPQNFARGPIKHVWWTQRRPPPGSAFALSIEKRAHFRAMGFVPLAAYCTEFRTSIDEFARGKEYESPFFEQFAAPFVTVYDWTRTLAAREH
;
A
#
# COMPACT_ATOMS: atom_id res chain seq x y z
N MET A 1 19.23 -12.07 21.61
CA MET A 1 19.78 -13.26 20.91
C MET A 1 20.95 -12.77 20.10
N HIS A 2 22.16 -13.24 20.37
CA HIS A 2 23.34 -12.83 19.64
C HIS A 2 23.78 -13.97 18.72
N VAL A 3 24.16 -13.65 17.49
CA VAL A 3 24.55 -14.63 16.49
C VAL A 3 25.97 -14.31 16.05
N TRP A 4 26.82 -15.33 15.93
CA TRP A 4 28.15 -15.18 15.37
C TRP A 4 28.03 -14.69 13.94
N ARG A 5 28.74 -13.61 13.59
CA ARG A 5 28.85 -13.15 12.21
C ARG A 5 29.93 -13.96 11.51
N ASP A 6 29.59 -14.57 10.39
CA ASP A 6 30.54 -15.12 9.43
C ASP A 6 30.66 -14.23 8.17
N ASP A 7 31.90 -13.78 7.98
CA ASP A 7 32.70 -13.58 6.76
C ASP A 7 32.03 -13.10 5.47
N GLU A 8 31.56 -11.84 5.45
CA GLU A 8 31.81 -10.92 4.32
C GLU A 8 31.98 -9.47 4.80
N GLY A 9 32.82 -9.24 5.81
CA GLY A 9 33.41 -7.92 6.03
C GLY A 9 33.66 -7.54 7.49
N VAL A 10 34.78 -8.04 8.03
CA VAL A 10 35.73 -7.43 8.99
C VAL A 10 35.15 -6.33 9.90
N MET A 11 35.03 -6.53 11.20
CA MET A 11 36.18 -6.46 12.12
C MET A 11 36.42 -7.73 12.93
N ARG A 12 37.69 -8.15 12.93
CA ARG A 12 38.25 -9.16 13.83
C ARG A 12 38.27 -8.57 15.23
N GLY A 13 37.56 -9.20 16.16
CA GLY A 13 37.63 -8.90 17.58
C GLY A 13 36.27 -9.00 18.25
N GLY A 14 35.89 -10.21 18.68
CA GLY A 14 35.00 -10.52 19.83
C GLY A 14 33.68 -9.79 20.05
N GLU A 15 33.27 -8.87 19.18
CA GLU A 15 32.12 -7.99 19.43
C GLU A 15 30.82 -8.68 19.02
N TRP A 16 29.95 -8.86 20.01
CA TRP A 16 28.59 -9.32 19.82
C TRP A 16 27.80 -8.29 19.01
N GLY A 17 27.68 -8.50 17.70
CA GLY A 17 26.82 -7.70 16.85
C GLY A 17 25.35 -8.11 16.96
N GLU A 18 24.46 -7.14 17.05
CA GLU A 18 23.02 -7.40 16.87
C GLU A 18 22.77 -7.92 15.44
N PRO A 19 21.99 -9.00 15.26
CA PRO A 19 21.62 -9.50 13.95
C PRO A 19 20.87 -8.42 13.17
N ARG A 20 21.28 -8.14 11.94
CA ARG A 20 20.56 -7.22 11.04
C ARG A 20 19.33 -7.87 10.38
N PHE A 21 18.86 -8.99 10.92
CA PHE A 21 17.66 -9.68 10.45
C PHE A 21 16.70 -9.88 11.61
N GLU A 22 15.41 -9.75 11.34
CA GLU A 22 14.38 -9.97 12.33
C GLU A 22 14.28 -11.47 12.66
N VAL A 23 14.31 -11.80 13.95
CA VAL A 23 14.00 -13.13 14.48
C VAL A 23 12.61 -13.08 15.10
N GLU A 24 11.73 -13.97 14.65
CA GLU A 24 10.40 -14.16 15.24
C GLU A 24 10.42 -15.45 16.09
N PRO A 25 10.66 -15.35 17.42
CA PRO A 25 10.59 -16.51 18.29
C PRO A 25 9.13 -16.97 18.43
N LEU A 26 8.91 -18.28 18.41
CA LEU A 26 7.60 -18.88 18.67
C LEU A 26 7.64 -19.67 19.98
N CYS A 27 6.59 -19.54 20.79
CA CYS A 27 6.37 -20.44 21.91
C CYS A 27 5.90 -21.82 21.41
N MET A 28 5.95 -22.84 22.28
CA MET A 28 5.52 -24.21 21.96
C MET A 28 4.07 -24.28 21.47
N TYR A 29 3.20 -23.43 22.00
CA TYR A 29 1.81 -23.32 21.56
C TYR A 29 1.68 -22.75 20.14
N CYS A 30 2.43 -21.70 19.80
CA CYS A 30 2.43 -21.18 18.43
C CYS A 30 3.05 -22.18 17.44
N TRP A 31 4.06 -22.94 17.87
CA TRP A 31 4.69 -23.98 17.06
C TRP A 31 3.71 -25.10 16.65
N SER A 32 2.75 -25.45 17.53
CA SER A 32 1.75 -26.47 17.21
C SER A 32 0.70 -25.98 16.20
N LYS A 33 0.44 -24.66 16.13
CA LYS A 33 -0.53 -24.04 15.22
C LYS A 33 0.06 -23.54 13.90
N CYS A 34 1.32 -23.11 13.93
CA CYS A 34 1.96 -22.47 12.79
C CYS A 34 3.05 -23.37 12.18
N ARG A 35 3.39 -23.10 10.93
CA ARG A 35 4.50 -23.70 10.21
C ARG A 35 5.24 -22.63 9.41
N PHE A 36 6.55 -22.80 9.29
CA PHE A 36 7.39 -21.85 8.57
C PHE A 36 7.28 -22.07 7.05
N CYS A 37 6.84 -21.03 6.32
CA CYS A 37 6.86 -21.02 4.86
C CYS A 37 8.13 -20.33 4.37
N SER A 38 9.05 -21.09 3.76
CA SER A 38 10.33 -20.58 3.26
C SER A 38 10.22 -19.68 2.02
N ARG A 39 9.05 -19.62 1.37
CA ARG A 39 8.79 -18.74 0.23
C ARG A 39 8.08 -17.45 0.61
N CYS A 40 7.36 -17.41 1.73
CA CYS A 40 6.75 -16.18 2.22
C CYS A 40 7.85 -15.30 2.82
N GLY A 41 8.16 -14.16 2.23
CA GLY A 41 9.30 -13.38 2.68
C GLY A 41 9.74 -12.36 1.65
N GLY A 42 10.29 -11.23 2.10
CA GLY A 42 10.88 -10.24 1.20
C GLY A 42 12.11 -10.80 0.50
N GLY A 43 12.32 -10.45 -0.76
CA GLY A 43 13.47 -10.89 -1.58
C GLY A 43 14.83 -10.27 -1.20
N GLY A 44 15.06 -9.96 0.08
CA GLY A 44 16.32 -9.40 0.56
C GLY A 44 17.48 -10.40 0.57
N LYS A 45 18.70 -9.93 0.91
CA LYS A 45 19.92 -10.78 1.01
C LYS A 45 19.70 -12.01 1.90
N PHE A 46 18.86 -11.87 2.93
CA PHE A 46 18.44 -12.97 3.79
C PHE A 46 17.03 -13.42 3.43
N ARG A 47 16.89 -14.70 3.03
CA ARG A 47 15.57 -15.31 2.78
C ARG A 47 14.82 -15.48 4.10
N THR A 48 14.05 -14.47 4.49
CA THR A 48 13.23 -14.53 5.70
C THR A 48 11.88 -15.14 5.37
N GLY A 49 11.75 -16.46 5.55
CA GLY A 49 10.44 -17.11 5.53
C GLY A 49 9.47 -16.49 6.57
N LYS A 50 8.20 -16.89 6.55
CA LYS A 50 7.21 -16.42 7.54
C LYS A 50 6.49 -17.58 8.21
N TRP A 51 6.20 -17.43 9.50
CA TRP A 51 5.31 -18.32 10.23
C TRP A 51 3.86 -18.10 9.80
N ARG A 52 3.22 -19.16 9.31
CA ARG A 52 1.85 -19.16 8.77
C ARG A 52 1.02 -20.23 9.48
N PRO A 53 -0.31 -20.06 9.60
CA PRO A 53 -1.21 -21.12 10.07
C PRO A 53 -1.02 -22.43 9.29
N ARG A 54 -1.00 -23.56 9.99
CA ARG A 54 -0.79 -24.89 9.39
C ARG A 54 -1.85 -25.27 8.37
N GLU A 55 -3.06 -24.77 8.55
CA GLU A 55 -4.21 -24.96 7.67
C GLU A 55 -3.97 -24.38 6.27
N LEU A 56 -3.01 -23.46 6.10
CA LEU A 56 -2.59 -22.97 4.79
C LEU A 56 -1.60 -23.91 4.08
N PHE A 57 -1.18 -25.02 4.68
CA PHE A 57 -0.23 -25.96 4.08
C PHE A 57 -0.95 -27.24 3.65
N GLU A 58 -1.14 -27.39 2.34
CA GLU A 58 -1.69 -28.62 1.77
C GLU A 58 -0.68 -29.78 1.79
N ASN A 59 -1.15 -31.01 2.03
CA ASN A 59 -0.46 -32.26 1.69
C ASN A 59 1.04 -32.29 2.05
N SER A 60 1.38 -31.87 3.29
CA SER A 60 2.76 -31.86 3.80
C SER A 60 3.75 -30.92 3.09
N LYS A 61 3.29 -30.07 2.15
CA LYS A 61 4.13 -29.08 1.44
C LYS A 61 4.87 -28.17 2.42
N LYS A 62 6.08 -27.73 2.04
CA LYS A 62 6.91 -26.78 2.82
C LYS A 62 6.50 -25.31 2.60
N THR A 63 5.59 -25.05 1.68
CA THR A 63 5.08 -23.72 1.34
C THR A 63 3.58 -23.66 1.57
N CYS A 64 3.08 -22.52 2.02
CA CYS A 64 1.64 -22.35 2.20
C CYS A 64 0.92 -22.18 0.85
N SER A 65 -0.40 -21.99 0.87
CA SER A 65 -1.25 -21.77 -0.30
C SER A 65 -1.39 -20.29 -0.70
N LEU A 66 -0.88 -19.36 0.11
CA LEU A 66 -0.91 -17.94 -0.22
C LEU A 66 -0.02 -17.63 -1.43
N SER A 67 -0.31 -16.51 -2.11
CA SER A 67 0.55 -15.99 -3.17
C SER A 67 1.97 -15.73 -2.65
N HIS A 68 2.96 -16.24 -3.39
CA HIS A 68 4.38 -16.05 -3.13
C HIS A 68 5.03 -15.15 -4.17
N LEU A 69 4.22 -14.37 -4.89
CA LEU A 69 4.74 -13.57 -5.97
C LEU A 69 5.74 -12.57 -5.40
N ARG A 70 6.95 -12.60 -5.96
CA ARG A 70 7.96 -11.61 -5.68
C ARG A 70 7.75 -10.48 -6.66
N THR A 71 7.36 -9.32 -6.16
CA THR A 71 7.46 -8.07 -6.89
C THR A 71 8.95 -7.85 -7.18
N GLY A 72 9.40 -8.31 -8.35
CA GLY A 72 10.76 -8.07 -8.83
C GLY A 72 10.92 -6.61 -9.25
N ASN A 73 11.74 -6.36 -10.26
CA ASN A 73 11.77 -5.05 -10.92
C ASN A 73 10.52 -4.88 -11.80
N ILE A 74 9.37 -4.72 -11.15
CA ILE A 74 8.07 -4.50 -11.78
C ILE A 74 7.88 -2.98 -11.88
N SER A 75 7.51 -2.50 -13.07
CA SER A 75 7.04 -1.13 -13.24
C SER A 75 5.54 -1.07 -12.96
N PHE A 76 5.08 0.08 -12.46
CA PHE A 76 3.68 0.29 -12.12
C PHE A 76 3.05 1.34 -13.03
N GLU A 77 1.78 1.15 -13.36
CA GLU A 77 0.91 2.16 -13.94
C GLU A 77 -0.06 2.65 -12.86
N TYR A 78 -0.28 3.97 -12.79
CA TYR A 78 -1.11 4.60 -11.77
C TYR A 78 -2.33 5.24 -12.44
N ASP A 79 -3.50 4.71 -12.15
CA ASP A 79 -4.77 5.19 -12.72
C ASP A 79 -5.60 5.85 -11.65
N LEU A 80 -5.93 7.14 -11.83
CA LEU A 80 -6.86 7.86 -10.97
C LEU A 80 -8.30 7.67 -11.45
N ARG A 81 -9.20 7.30 -10.53
CA ARG A 81 -10.64 7.29 -10.73
C ARG A 81 -11.32 8.28 -9.79
N ARG A 82 -12.32 8.99 -10.32
CA ARG A 82 -13.25 9.86 -9.59
C ARG A 82 -14.51 9.08 -9.27
N CYS A 83 -14.70 8.74 -8.00
CA CYS A 83 -15.81 7.93 -7.53
C CYS A 83 -17.10 8.76 -7.41
N PRO A 84 -18.29 8.15 -7.57
CA PRO A 84 -18.50 6.72 -7.83
C PRO A 84 -18.42 6.36 -9.32
N ASN A 85 -18.53 7.33 -10.22
CA ASN A 85 -18.89 7.09 -11.62
C ASN A 85 -17.73 6.58 -12.50
N ALA A 86 -16.47 6.83 -12.14
CA ALA A 86 -15.33 6.47 -12.98
C ALA A 86 -14.77 5.06 -12.72
N VAL A 87 -15.20 4.37 -11.66
CA VAL A 87 -14.71 3.03 -11.32
C VAL A 87 -15.57 1.96 -11.99
N THR A 88 -14.96 1.09 -12.77
CA THR A 88 -15.69 0.00 -13.44
C THR A 88 -15.97 -1.17 -12.49
N PRO A 89 -16.99 -2.01 -12.77
CA PRO A 89 -17.24 -3.23 -11.98
C PRO A 89 -16.04 -4.19 -11.91
N SER A 90 -15.24 -4.24 -12.99
CA SER A 90 -14.03 -5.06 -13.04
C SER A 90 -12.94 -4.55 -12.10
N GLU A 91 -12.80 -3.22 -11.96
CA GLU A 91 -11.84 -2.59 -11.06
C GLU A 91 -12.27 -2.73 -9.61
N LEU A 92 -13.56 -2.58 -9.29
CA LEU A 92 -14.09 -2.89 -7.95
C LEU A 92 -13.80 -4.34 -7.56
N THR A 93 -14.00 -5.28 -8.49
CA THR A 93 -13.66 -6.69 -8.27
C THR A 93 -12.17 -6.86 -8.01
N ALA A 94 -11.31 -6.16 -8.76
CA ALA A 94 -9.86 -6.17 -8.57
C ALA A 94 -9.44 -5.57 -7.23
N VAL A 95 -10.07 -4.48 -6.77
CA VAL A 95 -9.87 -3.88 -5.44
C VAL A 95 -10.16 -4.90 -4.34
N GLY A 96 -11.30 -5.59 -4.43
CA GLY A 96 -11.66 -6.64 -3.47
C GLY A 96 -10.69 -7.82 -3.47
N GLN A 97 -10.26 -8.29 -4.65
CA GLN A 97 -9.26 -9.36 -4.76
C GLN A 97 -7.90 -8.96 -4.18
N CYS A 98 -7.41 -7.77 -4.54
CA CYS A 98 -6.18 -7.18 -4.04
C CYS A 98 -6.21 -7.04 -2.51
N TRP A 99 -7.33 -6.54 -1.96
CA TRP A 99 -7.52 -6.44 -0.51
C TRP A 99 -7.44 -7.80 0.17
N ARG A 100 -8.16 -8.80 -0.35
CA ARG A 100 -8.17 -10.15 0.24
C ARG A 100 -6.79 -10.81 0.19
N GLU A 101 -6.13 -10.76 -0.96
CA GLU A 101 -4.81 -11.38 -1.12
C GLU A 101 -3.79 -10.77 -0.15
N LEU A 102 -3.67 -9.44 -0.15
CA LEU A 102 -2.70 -8.74 0.68
C LEU A 102 -3.09 -8.74 2.16
N GLY A 103 -4.39 -8.74 2.46
CA GLY A 103 -4.94 -8.91 3.80
C GLY A 103 -4.57 -10.27 4.39
N MET A 104 -4.76 -11.36 3.64
CA MET A 104 -4.32 -12.70 4.07
C MET A 104 -2.80 -12.77 4.23
N GLN A 105 -2.04 -12.19 3.30
CA GLN A 105 -0.58 -12.12 3.44
C GLN A 105 -0.16 -11.35 4.70
N THR A 106 -0.90 -10.31 5.09
CA THR A 106 -0.62 -9.51 6.27
C THR A 106 -1.04 -10.23 7.54
N TYR A 107 -2.32 -10.60 7.68
CA TYR A 107 -2.90 -11.05 8.94
C TYR A 107 -2.74 -12.55 9.22
N ALA A 108 -2.60 -13.41 8.22
CA ALA A 108 -2.38 -14.84 8.45
C ALA A 108 -0.91 -15.13 8.77
N GLN A 109 -0.38 -14.48 9.82
CA GLN A 109 0.95 -14.67 10.38
C GLN A 109 0.83 -14.88 11.88
N ALA A 110 1.71 -15.71 12.47
CA ALA A 110 1.68 -16.01 13.90
C ALA A 110 1.64 -14.73 14.75
N ARG A 111 2.59 -13.82 14.55
CA ARG A 111 2.61 -12.51 15.20
C ARG A 111 1.26 -11.77 15.13
N GLU A 112 0.66 -11.66 13.96
CA GLU A 112 -0.58 -10.89 13.80
C GLU A 112 -1.77 -11.59 14.45
N MET A 113 -1.86 -12.91 14.38
CA MET A 113 -2.98 -13.66 14.97
C MET A 113 -2.93 -13.68 16.48
N GLU A 114 -1.73 -13.77 17.06
CA GLU A 114 -1.57 -13.82 18.52
C GLU A 114 -1.62 -12.43 19.16
N SER A 115 -1.24 -11.37 18.42
CA SER A 115 -1.22 -10.02 18.99
C SER A 115 -2.53 -9.24 18.78
N ASN A 116 -3.45 -9.71 17.93
CA ASN A 116 -4.68 -8.99 17.65
C ASN A 116 -5.90 -9.78 18.16
N LEU A 117 -6.58 -9.19 19.15
CA LEU A 117 -7.86 -9.71 19.62
C LEU A 117 -8.86 -9.78 18.46
N GLY A 118 -9.52 -10.93 18.32
CA GLY A 118 -10.44 -11.19 17.23
C GLY A 118 -9.79 -11.72 15.95
N LEU A 119 -8.48 -12.03 15.94
CA LEU A 119 -7.78 -12.66 14.80
C LEU A 119 -7.06 -13.97 15.19
N GLN A 120 -7.37 -14.57 16.34
CA GLN A 120 -6.60 -15.70 16.89
C GLN A 120 -6.79 -17.04 16.16
N SER A 121 -7.63 -17.10 15.13
CA SER A 121 -7.83 -18.29 14.29
C SER A 121 -7.82 -17.93 12.80
N LEU A 122 -7.41 -18.86 11.95
CA LEU A 122 -7.42 -18.64 10.51
C LEU A 122 -8.85 -18.33 10.00
N GLY A 123 -9.86 -19.04 10.51
CA GLY A 123 -11.26 -18.79 10.14
C GLY A 123 -11.68 -17.35 10.42
N THR A 124 -11.35 -16.81 11.59
CA THR A 124 -11.67 -15.42 11.94
C THR A 124 -10.90 -14.42 11.07
N VAL A 125 -9.63 -14.72 10.72
CA VAL A 125 -8.85 -13.91 9.78
C VAL A 125 -9.51 -13.88 8.40
N VAL A 126 -9.92 -15.03 7.87
CA VAL A 126 -10.59 -15.14 6.56
C VAL A 126 -11.87 -14.30 6.54
N GLU A 127 -12.72 -14.45 7.55
CA GLU A 127 -13.97 -13.68 7.63
C GLU A 127 -13.73 -12.18 7.78
N ARG A 128 -12.77 -11.76 8.62
CA ARG A 128 -12.46 -10.32 8.77
C ARG A 128 -11.89 -9.73 7.48
N VAL A 129 -11.03 -10.46 6.78
CA VAL A 129 -10.45 -10.03 5.50
C VAL A 129 -11.54 -9.94 4.42
N ARG A 130 -12.50 -10.87 4.40
CA ARG A 130 -13.65 -10.82 3.50
C ARG A 130 -14.54 -9.60 3.79
N ALA A 131 -14.97 -9.43 5.04
CA ALA A 131 -15.83 -8.32 5.45
C ALA A 131 -15.17 -6.95 5.17
N SER A 132 -13.88 -6.79 5.51
CA SER A 132 -13.15 -5.54 5.22
C SER A 132 -12.89 -5.30 3.73
N ALA A 133 -12.81 -6.35 2.91
CA ALA A 133 -12.78 -6.19 1.45
C ALA A 133 -14.11 -5.65 0.92
N GLU A 134 -15.23 -6.12 1.46
CA GLU A 134 -16.57 -5.62 1.11
C GLU A 134 -16.77 -4.18 1.58
N GLU A 135 -16.27 -3.82 2.77
CA GLU A 135 -16.22 -2.43 3.24
C GLU A 135 -15.40 -1.53 2.28
N ALA A 136 -14.19 -1.96 1.90
CA ALA A 136 -13.34 -1.21 0.99
C ALA A 136 -13.97 -1.05 -0.42
N MET A 137 -14.59 -2.12 -0.94
CA MET A 137 -15.30 -2.06 -2.22
C MET A 137 -16.49 -1.11 -2.18
N ARG A 138 -17.31 -1.16 -1.12
CA ARG A 138 -18.43 -0.23 -0.94
C ARG A 138 -17.94 1.21 -0.85
N PHE A 139 -16.92 1.47 -0.04
CA PHE A 139 -16.33 2.79 0.04
C PHE A 139 -15.87 3.31 -1.33
N VAL A 140 -15.21 2.49 -2.15
CA VAL A 140 -14.79 2.92 -3.49
C VAL A 140 -15.98 3.09 -4.45
N ALA A 141 -17.04 2.29 -4.31
CA ALA A 141 -18.22 2.32 -5.18
C ALA A 141 -19.19 3.45 -4.85
N ASP A 142 -19.23 3.92 -3.60
CA ASP A 142 -20.19 4.92 -3.14
C ASP A 142 -19.72 6.36 -3.44
N ALA A 143 -20.66 7.30 -3.38
CA ALA A 143 -20.37 8.73 -3.39
C ALA A 143 -19.63 9.19 -2.12
N ALA A 144 -18.97 10.34 -2.18
CA ALA A 144 -18.35 10.96 -1.03
C ALA A 144 -19.39 11.19 0.09
N ALA A 145 -18.98 11.04 1.34
CA ALA A 145 -19.88 11.25 2.47
C ALA A 145 -20.22 12.74 2.67
N ALA A 146 -19.27 13.63 2.39
CA ALA A 146 -19.48 15.07 2.45
C ALA A 146 -20.39 15.54 1.29
N PRO A 147 -21.41 16.40 1.52
CA PRO A 147 -22.34 16.88 0.48
C PRO A 147 -21.67 17.50 -0.75
N ASN A 148 -20.54 18.19 -0.55
CA ASN A 148 -19.71 18.80 -1.61
C ASN A 148 -18.36 18.08 -1.76
N GLY A 149 -18.27 16.84 -1.25
CA GLY A 149 -17.06 16.06 -1.28
C GLY A 149 -16.85 15.37 -2.62
N GLN A 150 -15.60 15.06 -2.93
CA GLN A 150 -15.24 14.22 -4.06
C GLN A 150 -14.37 13.07 -3.58
N ARG A 151 -14.75 11.84 -3.94
CA ARG A 151 -13.97 10.64 -3.63
C ARG A 151 -13.09 10.28 -4.81
N TYR A 152 -11.88 9.87 -4.51
CA TYR A 152 -10.86 9.49 -5.46
C TYR A 152 -10.30 8.12 -5.09
N VAL A 153 -9.92 7.34 -6.08
CA VAL A 153 -9.09 6.15 -5.88
C VAL A 153 -7.97 6.12 -6.91
N VAL A 154 -6.74 5.93 -6.45
CA VAL A 154 -5.60 5.62 -7.32
C VAL A 154 -5.42 4.11 -7.32
N LEU A 155 -5.50 3.51 -8.49
CA LEU A 155 -5.27 2.09 -8.75
C LEU A 155 -3.83 1.91 -9.23
N VAL A 156 -3.09 0.99 -8.60
CA VAL A 156 -1.69 0.71 -8.93
C VAL A 156 -1.61 -0.63 -9.63
N TRP A 157 -1.46 -0.59 -10.94
CA TRP A 157 -1.39 -1.78 -11.80
C TRP A 157 0.04 -2.19 -12.04
N GLU A 158 0.26 -3.49 -12.20
CA GLU A 158 1.47 -3.98 -12.85
C GLU A 158 1.49 -3.54 -14.32
N ALA A 159 2.53 -2.80 -14.71
CA ALA A 159 2.71 -2.37 -16.08
C ALA A 159 3.01 -3.58 -16.98
N ALA A 160 2.53 -3.53 -18.23
CA ALA A 160 2.86 -4.57 -19.19
C ALA A 160 4.39 -4.60 -19.40
N ALA A 161 4.99 -5.79 -19.34
CA ALA A 161 6.41 -5.96 -19.63
C ALA A 161 6.70 -5.34 -21.01
N ARG A 162 7.45 -4.24 -21.04
CA ARG A 162 7.92 -3.66 -22.30
C ARG A 162 8.75 -4.74 -22.97
N LYS A 163 8.31 -5.22 -24.14
CA LYS A 163 9.15 -6.08 -24.99
C LYS A 163 10.37 -5.23 -25.35
N VAL A 164 11.44 -5.36 -24.57
CA VAL A 164 12.73 -4.77 -24.90
C VAL A 164 13.11 -5.42 -26.22
N GLY A 165 12.98 -4.67 -27.31
CA GLY A 165 13.48 -5.06 -28.60
C GLY A 165 14.96 -5.37 -28.41
N LYS A 166 15.32 -6.65 -28.40
CA LYS A 166 16.71 -7.04 -28.56
C LYS A 166 17.10 -6.54 -29.94
N CYS A 167 17.71 -5.37 -30.03
CA CYS A 167 18.55 -5.00 -31.15
C CYS A 167 19.71 -5.99 -31.19
N LYS A 168 19.46 -7.17 -31.74
CA LYS A 168 20.52 -8.00 -32.29
C LYS A 168 21.00 -7.26 -33.53
N HIS A 169 22.17 -6.63 -33.44
CA HIS A 169 22.95 -6.32 -34.63
C HIS A 169 23.19 -7.63 -35.37
N ALA A 170 22.38 -7.89 -36.38
CA ALA A 170 22.59 -8.92 -37.36
C ALA A 170 22.85 -8.22 -38.70
N THR A 171 24.13 -7.99 -38.97
CA THR A 171 24.65 -7.87 -40.33
C THR A 171 24.26 -9.15 -41.06
N THR A 172 23.36 -9.09 -42.06
CA THR A 172 23.44 -9.80 -43.35
C THR A 172 22.22 -9.47 -44.21
N ARG A 173 22.54 -9.21 -45.47
CA ARG A 173 21.76 -8.76 -46.61
C ARG A 173 20.87 -9.88 -47.16
N SER A 174 19.55 -9.67 -47.28
CA SER A 174 18.70 -10.27 -48.32
C SER A 174 17.29 -9.66 -48.37
N GLN A 175 16.99 -9.17 -49.56
CA GLN A 175 15.76 -8.76 -50.28
C GLN A 175 14.39 -8.50 -49.58
N PRO A 176 13.58 -7.57 -50.13
CA PRO A 176 12.27 -7.20 -49.59
C PRO A 176 11.13 -8.07 -50.16
N LEU A 177 10.35 -8.68 -49.27
CA LEU A 177 8.96 -9.07 -49.55
C LEU A 177 8.02 -7.90 -49.21
N PRO A 178 6.88 -7.75 -49.91
CA PRO A 178 5.94 -6.66 -49.68
C PRO A 178 5.29 -6.79 -48.28
N PRO A 179 5.04 -5.67 -47.59
CA PRO A 179 4.44 -5.68 -46.27
C PRO A 179 2.95 -6.04 -46.39
N LEU A 180 2.58 -7.20 -45.85
CA LEU A 180 1.21 -7.44 -45.40
C LEU A 180 1.01 -6.59 -44.14
N THR A 181 0.49 -5.37 -44.33
CA THR A 181 -0.05 -4.54 -43.25
C THR A 181 -1.26 -5.24 -42.64
N PRO A 182 -1.23 -5.68 -41.38
CA PRO A 182 -2.47 -6.01 -40.68
C PRO A 182 -3.29 -4.72 -40.53
N SER A 183 -4.56 -4.78 -40.93
CA SER A 183 -5.51 -3.67 -40.80
C SER A 183 -5.60 -3.19 -39.34
N PRO A 184 -5.68 -1.88 -39.06
CA PRO A 184 -5.81 -1.34 -37.70
C PRO A 184 -7.06 -1.78 -36.93
N GLN A 185 -7.99 -2.49 -37.59
CA GLN A 185 -9.28 -2.86 -37.01
C GLN A 185 -9.29 -4.22 -36.28
N ASP A 186 -8.27 -5.08 -36.48
CA ASP A 186 -8.22 -6.41 -35.84
C ASP A 186 -7.50 -6.44 -34.47
N LEU A 187 -6.91 -5.32 -34.03
CA LEU A 187 -6.25 -5.20 -32.73
C LEU A 187 -7.19 -4.71 -31.61
N SER A 188 -8.40 -4.27 -31.96
CA SER A 188 -9.33 -3.65 -31.00
C SER A 188 -10.25 -4.65 -30.29
N SER A 189 -10.17 -5.94 -30.65
CA SER A 189 -11.01 -7.02 -30.12
C SER A 189 -10.27 -8.06 -29.27
N LEU A 190 -8.94 -7.92 -29.13
CA LEU A 190 -8.20 -8.74 -28.19
C LEU A 190 -8.51 -8.25 -26.76
N PRO A 191 -8.95 -9.13 -25.84
CA PRO A 191 -9.11 -8.74 -24.45
C PRO A 191 -7.79 -8.15 -23.98
N ALA A 192 -7.82 -6.89 -23.53
CA ALA A 192 -6.65 -6.26 -22.95
C ALA A 192 -6.03 -7.24 -21.94
N PRO A 193 -4.70 -7.45 -21.97
CA PRO A 193 -4.06 -8.41 -21.08
C PRO A 193 -4.50 -8.12 -19.65
N ARG A 194 -4.91 -9.16 -18.92
CA ARG A 194 -5.40 -9.03 -17.54
C ARG A 194 -4.35 -8.31 -16.71
N ARG A 195 -4.57 -7.01 -16.45
CA ARG A 195 -3.71 -6.21 -15.58
C ARG A 195 -3.95 -6.69 -14.15
N HIS A 196 -2.88 -6.91 -13.41
CA HIS A 196 -2.98 -7.35 -12.03
C HIS A 196 -2.87 -6.13 -11.11
N LEU A 197 -3.90 -5.89 -10.29
CA LEU A 197 -3.88 -4.78 -9.34
C LEU A 197 -2.92 -5.12 -8.19
N ARG A 198 -1.91 -4.27 -8.00
CA ARG A 198 -0.84 -4.44 -7.00
C ARG A 198 -1.04 -3.58 -5.77
N GLY A 199 -1.96 -2.62 -5.84
CA GLY A 199 -2.39 -1.83 -4.70
C GLY A 199 -3.40 -0.77 -5.10
N PHE A 200 -3.90 -0.06 -4.10
CA PHE A 200 -4.73 1.12 -4.30
C PHE A 200 -4.68 2.03 -3.06
N GLN A 201 -4.99 3.30 -3.29
CA GLN A 201 -5.24 4.31 -2.25
C GLN A 201 -6.56 5.00 -2.55
N SER A 202 -7.50 4.97 -1.62
CA SER A 202 -8.71 5.78 -1.68
C SER A 202 -8.58 7.03 -0.82
N ALA A 203 -9.21 8.11 -1.25
CA ALA A 203 -9.24 9.37 -0.52
C ALA A 203 -10.56 10.09 -0.75
N GLU A 204 -10.97 10.89 0.22
CA GLU A 204 -12.14 11.75 0.13
C GLU A 204 -11.72 13.17 0.42
N LEU A 205 -11.94 14.06 -0.55
CA LEU A 205 -11.76 15.49 -0.38
C LEU A 205 -13.06 16.09 0.15
N ASP A 206 -12.98 16.76 1.28
CA ASP A 206 -14.09 17.53 1.83
C ASP A 206 -13.84 19.03 1.57
N LEU A 207 -14.68 19.62 0.72
CA LEU A 207 -14.65 21.03 0.33
C LEU A 207 -15.62 21.89 1.13
N GLU A 208 -16.38 21.33 2.08
CA GLU A 208 -17.42 22.07 2.80
C GLU A 208 -16.85 22.96 3.92
N LEU A 209 -15.55 22.88 4.16
CA LEU A 209 -14.84 23.84 4.99
C LEU A 209 -14.58 25.08 4.11
N ASP A 210 -14.60 26.27 4.70
CA ASP A 210 -14.09 27.49 4.04
C ASP A 210 -12.78 27.16 3.28
N LEU A 211 -12.50 27.82 2.15
CA LEU A 211 -11.39 27.47 1.25
C LEU A 211 -10.02 27.37 1.96
N GLU A 212 -9.91 27.97 3.14
CA GLU A 212 -8.78 27.91 4.06
C GLU A 212 -8.64 26.60 4.86
N ARG A 213 -9.56 25.63 4.72
CA ARG A 213 -9.64 24.48 5.61
C ARG A 213 -9.97 23.15 4.91
N ALA A 214 -9.94 23.05 3.58
CA ALA A 214 -10.27 21.78 2.93
C ALA A 214 -9.34 20.63 3.38
N VAL A 215 -9.94 19.50 3.75
CA VAL A 215 -9.25 18.33 4.30
C VAL A 215 -9.36 17.17 3.33
N LEU A 216 -8.21 16.56 3.01
CA LEU A 216 -8.15 15.31 2.28
C LEU A 216 -8.03 14.14 3.27
N PHE A 217 -9.05 13.30 3.32
CA PHE A 217 -9.11 12.13 4.18
C PHE A 217 -8.65 10.89 3.42
N PHE A 218 -7.55 10.27 3.85
CA PHE A 218 -7.15 8.97 3.33
C PHE A 218 -8.01 7.86 3.92
N GLY A 219 -8.69 7.12 3.04
CA GLY A 219 -9.53 5.99 3.39
C GLY A 219 -8.79 4.66 3.29
N PHE A 220 -9.46 3.66 2.73
CA PHE A 220 -8.90 2.34 2.50
C PHE A 220 -7.67 2.39 1.59
N SER A 221 -6.61 1.70 2.00
CA SER A 221 -5.37 1.56 1.24
C SER A 221 -4.78 0.18 1.42
N GLN A 222 -4.19 -0.35 0.36
CA GLN A 222 -3.50 -1.62 0.41
C GLN A 222 -2.47 -1.69 -0.71
N PHE A 223 -1.23 -2.08 -0.40
CA PHE A 223 -0.14 -2.18 -1.38
C PHE A 223 0.67 -3.46 -1.18
N SER A 224 1.00 -4.13 -2.28
CA SER A 224 1.82 -5.35 -2.30
C SER A 224 3.27 -5.10 -1.90
N SER A 225 3.75 -3.87 -2.07
CA SER A 225 5.07 -3.42 -1.67
C SER A 225 4.94 -2.23 -0.73
N ARG A 226 5.74 -2.21 0.34
CA ARG A 226 5.85 -1.06 1.26
C ARG A 226 6.89 -0.04 0.78
N SER A 227 7.17 -0.01 -0.53
CA SER A 227 8.09 0.97 -1.11
C SER A 227 7.55 2.38 -0.90
N GLN A 228 8.39 3.24 -0.32
CA GLN A 228 8.07 4.66 -0.17
C GLN A 228 7.86 5.34 -1.52
N VAL A 229 8.56 4.88 -2.56
CA VAL A 229 8.41 5.40 -3.93
C VAL A 229 7.02 5.10 -4.47
N ILE A 230 6.55 3.84 -4.35
CA ILE A 230 5.22 3.49 -4.85
C ILE A 230 4.15 4.32 -4.14
N LEU A 231 4.30 4.53 -2.83
CA LEU A 231 3.40 5.40 -2.09
C LEU A 231 3.50 6.85 -2.58
N ALA A 232 4.70 7.40 -2.76
CA ALA A 232 4.91 8.76 -3.25
C ALA A 232 4.28 8.97 -4.63
N GLU A 233 4.50 8.08 -5.59
CA GLU A 233 3.89 8.15 -6.93
C GLU A 233 2.36 8.02 -6.89
N THR A 234 1.84 7.18 -6.00
CA THR A 234 0.39 7.06 -5.78
C THR A 234 -0.19 8.38 -5.27
N LEU A 235 0.46 9.02 -4.29
CA LEU A 235 0.03 10.29 -3.73
C LEU A 235 0.20 11.44 -4.74
N ILE A 236 1.28 11.47 -5.52
CA ILE A 236 1.48 12.45 -6.60
C ILE A 236 0.36 12.33 -7.63
N THR A 237 0.02 11.11 -8.04
CA THR A 237 -1.08 10.85 -8.99
C THR A 237 -2.42 11.36 -8.44
N LEU A 238 -2.68 11.08 -7.16
CA LEU A 238 -3.87 11.56 -6.46
C LEU A 238 -3.93 13.09 -6.42
N PHE A 239 -2.85 13.72 -5.96
CA PHE A 239 -2.79 15.17 -5.79
C PHE A 239 -2.91 15.89 -7.13
N ARG A 240 -2.24 15.42 -8.18
CA ARG A 240 -2.37 15.98 -9.53
C ARG A 240 -3.80 15.99 -10.01
N GLY A 241 -4.50 14.86 -9.93
CA GLY A 241 -5.88 14.85 -10.43
C GLY A 241 -6.86 15.66 -9.59
N ILE A 242 -6.64 15.79 -8.27
CA ILE A 242 -7.42 16.74 -7.45
C ILE A 242 -7.17 18.19 -7.90
N MET A 243 -5.93 18.55 -8.17
CA MET A 243 -5.59 19.90 -8.62
C MET A 243 -6.10 20.19 -10.03
N ASP A 244 -6.05 19.20 -10.93
CA ASP A 244 -6.61 19.29 -12.28
C ASP A 244 -8.11 19.55 -12.23
N ASP A 245 -8.84 18.86 -11.35
CA ASP A 245 -10.28 19.07 -11.14
C ASP A 245 -10.59 20.46 -10.58
N ALA A 246 -9.67 21.03 -9.79
CA ALA A 246 -9.76 22.39 -9.28
C ALA A 246 -9.28 23.45 -10.30
N GLY A 247 -8.79 23.06 -11.48
CA GLY A 247 -8.23 23.97 -12.48
C GLY A 247 -6.91 24.63 -12.06
N ILE A 248 -6.15 24.00 -11.14
CA ILE A 248 -4.94 24.56 -10.56
C ILE A 248 -3.70 23.99 -11.23
N ALA A 249 -2.91 24.88 -11.81
CA ALA A 249 -1.68 24.50 -12.48
C ALA A 249 -0.63 23.90 -11.51
N PRO A 250 0.24 22.97 -11.97
CA PRO A 250 1.26 22.29 -11.15
C PRO A 250 2.15 23.18 -10.28
N GLN A 251 2.49 24.37 -10.78
CA GLN A 251 3.31 25.36 -10.08
C GLN A 251 2.58 26.04 -8.92
N ASN A 252 1.25 25.93 -8.85
CA ASN A 252 0.40 26.64 -7.89
C ASN A 252 -0.20 25.71 -6.82
N PHE A 253 0.37 24.54 -6.59
CA PHE A 253 -0.16 23.55 -5.63
C PHE A 253 -0.36 24.10 -4.21
N ALA A 254 0.44 25.08 -3.77
CA ALA A 254 0.26 25.76 -2.47
C ALA A 254 -1.05 26.57 -2.40
N ARG A 255 -1.58 26.98 -3.55
CA ARG A 255 -2.90 27.63 -3.70
C ARG A 255 -4.02 26.62 -3.95
N GLY A 256 -3.70 25.33 -3.88
CA GLY A 256 -4.62 24.21 -3.98
C GLY A 256 -5.79 24.29 -3.00
N PRO A 257 -6.92 23.62 -3.28
CA PRO A 257 -8.01 23.51 -2.33
C PRO A 257 -7.57 22.75 -1.07
N ILE A 258 -6.69 21.74 -1.20
CA ILE A 258 -6.25 20.91 -0.08
C ILE A 258 -5.33 21.71 0.84
N LYS A 259 -5.73 21.85 2.11
CA LYS A 259 -4.90 22.47 3.17
C LYS A 259 -4.35 21.44 4.14
N HIS A 260 -5.14 20.44 4.45
CA HIS A 260 -4.81 19.43 5.45
C HIS A 260 -4.98 18.03 4.89
N VAL A 261 -4.16 17.10 5.41
CA VAL A 261 -4.28 15.67 5.09
C VAL A 261 -4.51 14.92 6.38
N TRP A 262 -5.51 14.05 6.39
CA TRP A 262 -5.84 13.16 7.50
C TRP A 262 -5.50 11.73 7.10
N TRP A 263 -4.82 10.98 7.99
CA TRP A 263 -4.60 9.55 7.83
C TRP A 263 -4.85 8.78 9.13
N THR A 264 -5.57 7.65 9.06
CA THR A 264 -5.64 6.64 10.14
C THR A 264 -4.60 5.52 10.00
N GLN A 265 -3.92 5.17 11.09
CA GLN A 265 -2.99 4.03 11.16
C GLN A 265 -3.45 3.04 12.23
N ARG A 266 -3.29 1.73 12.00
CA ARG A 266 -3.62 0.72 13.01
C ARG A 266 -2.75 0.88 14.27
N ARG A 267 -3.38 0.86 15.44
CA ARG A 267 -2.69 0.84 16.74
C ARG A 267 -1.85 -0.43 16.86
N PRO A 268 -0.63 -0.34 17.41
CA PRO A 268 0.09 -1.52 17.83
C PRO A 268 -0.66 -2.20 19.00
N PRO A 269 -0.62 -3.54 19.09
CA PRO A 269 -1.13 -4.27 20.24
C PRO A 269 -0.55 -3.76 21.58
N PRO A 270 -1.34 -3.68 22.65
CA PRO A 270 -0.83 -3.36 23.99
C PRO A 270 0.26 -4.36 24.39
N GLY A 271 1.39 -3.88 24.93
CA GLY A 271 2.50 -4.73 25.38
C GLY A 271 3.36 -5.34 24.26
N SER A 272 3.09 -5.02 22.98
CA SER A 272 4.02 -5.31 21.90
C SER A 272 5.30 -4.48 22.12
N ALA A 273 6.38 -5.12 22.59
CA ALA A 273 7.73 -4.54 22.65
C ALA A 273 8.20 -3.98 21.28
N PHE A 274 7.50 -4.37 20.20
CA PHE A 274 7.60 -3.82 18.86
C PHE A 274 6.56 -2.71 18.63
N ALA A 275 6.57 -1.67 19.47
CA ALA A 275 5.65 -0.54 19.46
C ALA A 275 5.74 0.26 18.14
N LEU A 276 5.11 -0.25 17.06
CA LEU A 276 5.51 0.00 15.67
C LEU A 276 7.00 -0.37 15.49
N SER A 277 7.39 -1.00 14.37
CA SER A 277 8.84 -0.97 14.08
C SER A 277 9.22 0.52 14.04
N ILE A 278 10.32 0.91 14.68
CA ILE A 278 10.80 2.31 14.73
C ILE A 278 10.68 2.96 13.34
N GLU A 279 10.94 2.16 12.32
CA GLU A 279 10.66 2.42 10.91
C GLU A 279 9.26 2.98 10.66
N LYS A 280 8.15 2.30 10.97
CA LYS A 280 6.80 2.78 10.64
C LYS A 280 6.45 4.13 11.27
N ARG A 281 6.88 4.39 12.52
CA ARG A 281 6.73 5.73 13.15
C ARG A 281 7.64 6.76 12.50
N ALA A 282 8.87 6.38 12.15
CA ALA A 282 9.78 7.22 11.39
C ALA A 282 9.23 7.57 10.00
N HIS A 283 8.48 6.68 9.34
CA HIS A 283 7.87 6.94 8.04
C HIS A 283 6.78 8.02 8.13
N PHE A 284 5.84 7.91 9.08
CA PHE A 284 4.81 8.94 9.27
C PHE A 284 5.40 10.27 9.71
N ARG A 285 6.37 10.25 10.62
CA ARG A 285 7.10 11.47 11.02
C ARG A 285 7.86 12.09 9.85
N ALA A 286 8.50 11.28 8.99
CA ALA A 286 9.17 11.77 7.80
C ALA A 286 8.20 12.42 6.79
N MET A 287 6.94 11.97 6.77
CA MET A 287 5.86 12.60 6.00
C MET A 287 5.25 13.84 6.69
N GLY A 288 5.67 14.17 7.92
CA GLY A 288 5.15 15.30 8.70
C GLY A 288 3.85 15.03 9.45
N PHE A 289 3.39 13.78 9.51
CA PHE A 289 2.19 13.41 10.26
C PHE A 289 2.45 13.42 11.77
N VAL A 290 1.56 14.09 12.50
CA VAL A 290 1.51 14.12 13.97
C VAL A 290 0.15 13.61 14.46
N PRO A 291 0.04 13.13 15.72
CA PRO A 291 -1.24 12.69 16.27
C PRO A 291 -2.30 13.79 16.12
N LEU A 292 -3.52 13.40 15.71
CA LEU A 292 -4.57 14.37 15.35
C LEU A 292 -4.86 15.38 16.47
N ALA A 293 -4.93 14.94 17.73
CA ALA A 293 -5.17 15.83 18.86
C ALA A 293 -4.08 16.91 19.01
N ALA A 294 -2.82 16.55 18.79
CA ALA A 294 -1.71 17.50 18.80
C ALA A 294 -1.83 18.47 17.62
N TYR A 295 -2.18 17.97 16.43
CA TYR A 295 -2.41 18.78 15.24
C TYR A 295 -3.52 19.82 15.46
N CYS A 296 -4.68 19.39 15.94
CA CYS A 296 -5.82 20.25 16.23
C CYS A 296 -5.47 21.35 17.25
N THR A 297 -4.66 21.01 18.27
CA THR A 297 -4.16 21.97 19.26
C THR A 297 -3.27 23.04 18.62
N GLU A 298 -2.33 22.63 17.77
CA GLU A 298 -1.41 23.54 17.06
C GLU A 298 -2.16 24.51 16.14
N PHE A 299 -3.12 24.00 15.37
CA PHE A 299 -3.91 24.76 14.40
C PHE A 299 -5.15 25.43 15.00
N ARG A 300 -5.35 25.35 16.33
CA ARG A 300 -6.47 25.96 17.07
C ARG A 300 -7.85 25.59 16.48
N THR A 301 -8.04 24.32 16.15
CA THR A 301 -9.32 23.76 15.69
C THR A 301 -9.73 22.60 16.58
N SER A 302 -11.02 22.30 16.70
CA SER A 302 -11.47 21.12 17.43
C SER A 302 -11.37 19.87 16.56
N ILE A 303 -11.27 18.69 17.18
CA ILE A 303 -11.30 17.42 16.45
C ILE A 303 -12.65 17.26 15.74
N ASP A 304 -13.74 17.64 16.39
CA ASP A 304 -15.10 17.54 15.82
C ASP A 304 -15.26 18.42 14.57
N GLU A 305 -14.69 19.63 14.58
CA GLU A 305 -14.64 20.51 13.42
C GLU A 305 -13.77 19.95 12.30
N PHE A 306 -12.66 19.29 12.64
CA PHE A 306 -11.76 18.68 11.66
C PHE A 306 -12.32 17.38 11.08
N ALA A 307 -13.16 16.65 11.83
CA ALA A 307 -13.69 15.32 11.52
C ALA A 307 -15.11 15.32 10.94
N ARG A 308 -15.94 16.30 11.29
CA ARG A 308 -17.34 16.51 10.88
C ARG A 308 -18.15 15.25 10.67
N GLY A 309 -18.58 14.63 11.77
CA GLY A 309 -19.56 13.53 11.74
C GLY A 309 -19.02 12.20 11.23
N LYS A 310 -17.73 12.13 10.96
CA LYS A 310 -17.07 10.85 10.72
C LYS A 310 -16.75 10.22 12.09
N GLU A 311 -17.45 9.12 12.40
CA GLU A 311 -17.23 8.35 13.63
C GLU A 311 -15.85 7.69 13.60
N TYR A 312 -14.96 8.11 14.50
CA TYR A 312 -13.55 7.72 14.43
C TYR A 312 -12.92 7.26 15.74
N GLU A 313 -13.71 7.10 16.80
CA GLU A 313 -13.24 6.40 17.99
C GLU A 313 -13.14 4.90 17.70
N SER A 314 -12.08 4.52 16.98
CA SER A 314 -11.70 3.13 16.85
C SER A 314 -10.66 2.79 17.89
N PRO A 315 -10.89 1.77 18.74
CA PRO A 315 -9.84 1.26 19.63
C PRO A 315 -8.68 0.64 18.84
N PHE A 316 -8.85 0.42 17.53
CA PHE A 316 -7.87 -0.23 16.65
C PHE A 316 -7.06 0.73 15.81
N PHE A 317 -7.44 2.01 15.70
CA PHE A 317 -6.74 2.99 14.87
C PHE A 317 -6.34 4.23 15.67
N GLU A 318 -5.14 4.73 15.38
CA GLU A 318 -4.66 6.06 15.72
C GLU A 318 -4.87 6.98 14.52
N GLN A 319 -5.12 8.25 14.79
CA GLN A 319 -5.41 9.25 13.77
C GLN A 319 -4.27 10.26 13.73
N PHE A 320 -3.89 10.64 12.53
CA PHE A 320 -2.80 11.55 12.26
C PHE A 320 -3.23 12.61 11.27
N ALA A 321 -2.64 13.79 11.38
CA ALA A 321 -2.81 14.86 10.42
C ALA A 321 -1.49 15.54 10.09
N ALA A 322 -1.43 16.16 8.91
CA ALA A 322 -0.30 16.94 8.44
C ALA A 322 -0.79 18.08 7.54
N PRO A 323 -0.04 19.20 7.44
CA PRO A 323 -0.28 20.19 6.39
C PRO A 323 -0.05 19.54 5.02
N PHE A 324 -0.90 19.85 4.05
CA PHE A 324 -0.80 19.29 2.69
C PHE A 324 0.57 19.55 2.06
N VAL A 325 1.11 20.76 2.22
CA VAL A 325 2.40 21.15 1.64
C VAL A 325 3.52 20.23 2.10
N THR A 326 3.51 19.84 3.38
CA THR A 326 4.51 18.98 3.99
C THR A 326 4.48 17.58 3.37
N VAL A 327 3.29 17.01 3.19
CA VAL A 327 3.11 15.69 2.55
C VAL A 327 3.52 15.78 1.08
N TYR A 328 3.13 16.84 0.37
CA TYR A 328 3.46 17.04 -1.02
C TYR A 328 4.98 17.14 -1.25
N ASP A 329 5.69 17.95 -0.47
CA ASP A 329 7.13 18.11 -0.59
C ASP A 329 7.89 16.81 -0.28
N TRP A 330 7.38 16.02 0.69
CA TRP A 330 7.89 14.68 0.94
C TRP A 330 7.76 13.78 -0.29
N THR A 331 6.59 13.76 -0.95
CA THR A 331 6.39 12.92 -2.15
C THR A 331 7.35 13.32 -3.28
N ARG A 332 7.56 14.62 -3.50
CA ARG A 332 8.48 15.14 -4.53
C ARG A 332 9.93 14.76 -4.24
N THR A 333 10.35 14.85 -2.98
CA THR A 333 11.71 14.51 -2.56
C THR A 333 12.04 13.04 -2.81
N LEU A 334 11.05 12.16 -2.68
CA LEU A 334 11.24 10.73 -2.96
C LEU A 334 11.24 10.42 -4.46
N ALA A 335 10.33 11.01 -5.23
CA ALA A 335 10.29 10.84 -6.68
C ALA A 335 11.62 11.31 -7.34
N ALA A 336 12.22 12.38 -6.82
CA ALA A 336 13.50 12.89 -7.32
C ALA A 336 14.71 11.96 -7.06
N ARG A 337 14.59 10.93 -6.22
CA ARG A 337 15.70 9.99 -5.91
C ARG A 337 15.80 8.82 -6.90
N GLU A 338 14.79 8.63 -7.76
CA GLU A 338 14.79 7.56 -8.77
C GLU A 338 15.35 7.99 -10.13
N HIS A 339 15.60 9.30 -10.30
CA HIS A 339 16.23 9.90 -11.48
C HIS A 339 17.64 10.37 -11.11
#